data_AF-A0A7C6P1I6-F1
#
_entry.id   AF-A0A7C6P1I6-F1
#
_cell.length_a   1.000
_cell.length_b   1.000
_cell.length_c   1.000
_cell.angle_alpha   90.00
_cell.angle_beta   90.00
_cell.angle_gamma   90.00
#
_symmetry.space_group_name_H-M   'P 1'
#
loop_
_entity.id
_entity.type
_entity.pdbx_description
1 polymer ?
#
loop_
_entity_poly.entity_id
_entity_poly.type
_entity_poly.pdbx_seq_one_letter_code
_entity_poly.pdbx_strand_id
1 'polypeptide(L)'
;MKRKGIHSGMNIKTYLSNCAGKDPMIRVLPPGESIPEGISVCELDPITVSSWNFPGKEGLKATIIILADESEVELFVNGESYGRKNIGAGADNHAIFEVLYQPGIIEVISYHKNFEYGRAVLQ
;
A
#
# COMPACT_ATOMS: atom_id res chain seq x y z
N MET A 1 6.11 -16.91 -29.53
CA MET A 1 5.03 -16.68 -28.55
C MET A 1 5.38 -15.44 -27.75
N LYS A 2 4.80 -14.27 -28.07
CA LYS A 2 5.17 -12.99 -27.46
C LYS A 2 4.52 -12.90 -26.07
N ARG A 3 5.32 -12.88 -25.01
CA ARG A 3 4.85 -12.49 -23.67
C ARG A 3 4.36 -11.04 -23.79
N LYS A 4 3.07 -10.78 -23.57
CA LYS A 4 2.55 -9.41 -23.47
C LYS A 4 3.25 -8.78 -22.27
N GLY A 5 4.11 -7.80 -22.54
CA GLY A 5 4.84 -7.05 -21.53
C GLY A 5 3.83 -6.38 -20.60
N ILE A 6 4.00 -6.66 -19.31
CA ILE A 6 3.24 -6.04 -18.23
C ILE A 6 3.80 -4.62 -18.10
N HIS A 7 2.94 -3.63 -18.34
CA HIS A 7 3.01 -2.19 -18.05
C HIS A 7 4.37 -1.53 -17.66
N SER A 8 5.45 -1.78 -18.40
CA SER A 8 6.68 -0.97 -18.25
C SER A 8 6.43 0.40 -18.89
N GLY A 9 6.23 1.43 -18.06
CA GLY A 9 6.11 2.83 -18.49
C GLY A 9 4.87 3.61 -18.02
N MET A 10 3.99 3.04 -17.20
CA MET A 10 2.82 3.77 -16.68
C MET A 10 3.19 4.60 -15.45
N ASN A 11 2.92 5.91 -15.49
CA ASN A 11 3.15 6.79 -14.33
C ASN A 11 2.15 6.46 -13.21
N ILE A 12 2.62 6.49 -11.96
CA ILE A 12 1.80 6.20 -10.77
C ILE A 12 0.55 7.09 -10.67
N LYS A 13 0.63 8.38 -11.06
CA LYS A 13 -0.55 9.26 -11.13
C LYS A 13 -1.58 8.73 -12.12
N THR A 14 -1.15 8.25 -13.28
CA THR A 14 -2.04 7.69 -14.29
C THR A 14 -2.67 6.39 -13.79
N TYR A 15 -1.89 5.54 -13.13
CA TYR A 15 -2.41 4.32 -12.49
C TYR A 15 -3.47 4.65 -11.43
N LEU A 16 -3.18 5.59 -10.52
CA LEU A 16 -4.11 6.01 -9.47
C LEU A 16 -5.36 6.66 -10.03
N SER A 17 -5.24 7.53 -11.03
CA SER A 17 -6.40 8.17 -11.68
C SER A 17 -7.34 7.16 -12.33
N ASN A 18 -6.81 6.02 -12.79
CA ASN A 18 -7.59 4.98 -13.45
C ASN A 18 -8.14 3.93 -12.47
N CYS A 19 -7.54 3.78 -11.29
CA CYS A 19 -7.82 2.66 -10.39
C CYS A 19 -8.28 3.03 -8.97
N ALA A 20 -7.84 4.17 -8.40
CA ALA A 20 -7.95 4.43 -6.97
C ALA A 20 -9.09 5.37 -6.54
N GLY A 21 -9.65 6.20 -7.43
CA GLY A 21 -10.68 7.15 -7.01
C GLY A 21 -10.19 8.05 -5.85
N LYS A 22 -11.02 8.26 -4.82
CA LYS A 22 -10.65 9.04 -3.62
C LYS A 22 -9.98 8.20 -2.52
N ASP A 23 -10.20 6.89 -2.54
CA ASP A 23 -9.78 6.01 -1.45
C ASP A 23 -8.33 5.57 -1.64
N PRO A 24 -7.54 5.48 -0.56
CA PRO A 24 -6.19 4.92 -0.64
C PRO A 24 -6.27 3.44 -1.04
N MET A 25 -5.33 2.98 -1.85
CA MET A 25 -5.21 1.58 -2.21
C MET A 25 -4.17 0.90 -1.32
N ILE A 26 -4.55 -0.24 -0.72
CA ILE A 26 -3.67 -1.04 0.13
C ILE A 26 -3.13 -2.22 -0.66
N ARG A 27 -1.81 -2.36 -0.67
CA ARG A 27 -1.07 -3.49 -1.20
C ARG A 27 -0.20 -4.08 -0.11
N VAL A 28 -0.20 -5.40 0.02
CA VAL A 28 0.54 -6.11 1.05
C VAL A 28 1.53 -7.04 0.38
N LEU A 29 2.81 -6.86 0.70
CA LEU A 29 3.81 -7.90 0.48
C LEU A 29 3.69 -8.90 1.65
N PRO A 30 3.49 -10.21 1.39
CA PRO A 30 3.21 -11.18 2.44
C PRO A 30 4.28 -11.21 3.55
N PRO A 31 3.93 -11.58 4.79
CA PRO A 31 4.89 -11.55 5.88
C PRO A 31 6.07 -12.51 5.66
N GLY A 32 7.28 -12.01 5.88
CA GLY A 32 8.55 -12.71 5.66
C GLY A 32 9.16 -12.50 4.27
N GLU A 33 8.46 -11.80 3.37
CA GLU A 33 8.99 -11.43 2.05
C GLU A 33 9.67 -10.05 2.10
N SER A 34 10.50 -9.76 1.09
CA SER A 34 11.21 -8.49 0.95
C SER A 34 11.05 -7.90 -0.45
N ILE A 35 11.01 -6.57 -0.56
CA ILE A 35 10.97 -5.89 -1.85
C ILE A 35 12.31 -6.15 -2.56
N PRO A 36 12.32 -6.75 -3.77
CA PRO A 36 13.56 -6.97 -4.49
C PRO A 36 14.27 -5.65 -4.81
N GLU A 37 15.60 -5.66 -4.77
CA GLU A 37 16.39 -4.48 -5.10
C GLU A 37 16.15 -4.00 -6.54
N GLY A 38 16.07 -2.68 -6.72
CA GLY A 38 15.92 -2.07 -8.04
C GLY A 38 14.51 -2.14 -8.65
N ILE A 39 13.52 -2.70 -7.95
CA ILE A 39 12.12 -2.68 -8.37
C ILE A 39 11.44 -1.40 -7.92
N SER A 40 10.71 -0.76 -8.84
CA SER A 40 9.82 0.36 -8.51
C SER A 40 8.53 -0.14 -7.85
N VAL A 41 7.95 0.65 -6.94
CA VAL A 41 6.67 0.32 -6.28
C VAL A 41 5.54 0.07 -7.27
N CYS A 42 5.53 0.76 -8.41
CA CYS A 42 4.54 0.58 -9.48
C CYS A 42 4.59 -0.80 -10.14
N GLU A 43 5.67 -1.55 -9.95
CA GLU A 43 5.92 -2.86 -10.55
C GLU A 43 5.72 -4.01 -9.56
N LEU A 44 5.29 -3.71 -8.31
CA LEU A 44 5.08 -4.71 -7.25
C LEU A 44 3.74 -5.46 -7.36
N ASP A 45 2.87 -5.09 -8.31
CA ASP A 45 1.59 -5.76 -8.55
C ASP A 45 1.66 -7.30 -8.60
N PRO A 46 2.67 -7.94 -9.24
CA PRO A 46 2.74 -9.40 -9.32
C PRO A 46 3.08 -10.10 -7.99
N ILE A 47 3.63 -9.38 -7.01
CA ILE A 47 4.12 -9.94 -5.74
C ILE A 47 3.38 -9.41 -4.51
N THR A 48 2.40 -8.52 -4.71
CA THR A 48 1.56 -7.98 -3.65
C THR A 48 0.13 -8.50 -3.74
N VAL A 49 -0.57 -8.51 -2.61
CA VAL A 49 -1.97 -8.90 -2.52
C VAL A 49 -2.80 -7.80 -1.86
N SER A 50 -4.11 -7.87 -2.03
CA SER A 50 -5.09 -7.01 -1.33
C SER A 50 -5.86 -7.84 -0.30
N SER A 51 -5.14 -8.48 0.62
CA SER A 51 -5.69 -9.20 1.78
C SER A 51 -4.74 -9.07 2.98
N TRP A 52 -5.30 -9.18 4.18
CA TRP A 52 -4.58 -9.20 5.45
C TRP A 52 -4.74 -10.55 6.18
N ASN A 53 -4.86 -11.65 5.43
CA ASN A 53 -5.03 -12.98 5.99
C ASN A 53 -3.85 -13.90 5.65
N PHE A 54 -2.94 -14.09 6.60
CA PHE A 54 -1.71 -14.89 6.45
C PHE A 54 -1.55 -15.89 7.60
N PRO A 55 -2.34 -16.98 7.64
CA PRO A 55 -2.29 -17.93 8.76
C PRO A 55 -0.89 -18.56 8.91
N GLY A 56 -0.40 -18.63 10.15
CA GLY A 56 0.90 -19.23 10.47
C GLY A 56 2.11 -18.31 10.19
N LYS A 57 1.87 -17.03 9.94
CA LYS A 57 2.90 -16.01 9.67
C LYS A 57 2.97 -14.94 10.77
N GLU A 58 2.31 -15.18 11.90
CA GLU A 58 2.22 -14.25 13.03
C GLU A 58 3.62 -13.84 13.52
N GLY A 59 3.81 -12.55 13.78
CA GLY A 59 5.09 -12.00 14.24
C GLY A 59 6.16 -11.85 13.15
N LEU A 60 5.92 -12.31 11.92
CA LEU A 60 6.80 -12.01 10.80
C LEU A 60 6.53 -10.59 10.27
N LYS A 61 7.58 -9.92 9.79
CA LYS A 61 7.46 -8.59 9.19
C LYS A 61 6.68 -8.68 7.88
N ALA A 62 5.63 -7.87 7.77
CA ALA A 62 4.90 -7.61 6.53
C ALA A 62 5.16 -6.19 6.07
N THR A 63 5.16 -5.98 4.75
CA THR A 63 5.32 -4.66 4.15
C THR A 63 4.00 -4.21 3.55
N ILE A 64 3.46 -3.13 4.07
CA ILE A 64 2.22 -2.50 3.62
C ILE A 64 2.60 -1.31 2.75
N ILE A 65 2.17 -1.35 1.50
CA ILE A 65 2.35 -0.31 0.50
C ILE A 65 1.00 0.37 0.31
N ILE A 66 0.97 1.67 0.56
CA ILE A 66 -0.23 2.49 0.45
C ILE A 66 -0.02 3.41 -0.73
N LEU A 67 -0.98 3.42 -1.65
CA LEU A 67 -0.99 4.28 -2.81
C LEU A 67 -2.19 5.21 -2.71
N ALA A 68 -2.00 6.52 -2.81
CA ALA A 68 -3.12 7.46 -2.85
C ALA A 68 -2.76 8.71 -3.64
N ASP A 69 -3.78 9.43 -4.11
CA ASP A 69 -3.58 10.72 -4.75
C ASP A 69 -3.25 11.78 -3.69
N GLU A 70 -2.27 12.64 -4.01
CA GLU A 70 -1.59 13.64 -3.17
C GLU A 70 -2.22 13.90 -1.79
N SER A 71 -1.68 13.23 -0.75
CA SER A 71 -2.23 13.29 0.61
C SER A 71 -1.20 12.91 1.69
N GLU A 72 -1.64 12.91 2.95
CA GLU A 72 -1.01 12.24 4.08
C GLU A 72 -1.82 10.99 4.41
N VAL A 73 -1.18 9.88 4.81
CA VAL A 73 -1.88 8.66 5.22
C VAL A 73 -1.49 8.22 6.61
N GLU A 74 -2.43 7.64 7.33
CA GLU A 74 -2.21 6.98 8.61
C GLU A 74 -2.61 5.51 8.49
N LEU A 75 -1.74 4.62 8.94
CA LEU A 75 -2.01 3.20 9.03
C LEU A 75 -2.49 2.86 10.45
N PHE A 76 -3.52 2.05 10.54
CA PHE A 76 -3.98 1.42 11.76
C PHE A 76 -3.92 -0.10 11.61
N VAL A 77 -3.40 -0.80 12.63
CA VAL A 77 -3.46 -2.26 12.75
C VAL A 77 -4.24 -2.58 14.01
N ASN A 78 -5.36 -3.29 13.87
CA ASN A 78 -6.26 -3.60 14.98
C ASN A 78 -6.69 -2.38 15.82
N GLY A 79 -6.84 -1.23 15.15
CA GLY A 79 -7.22 0.04 15.77
C GLY A 79 -6.06 0.83 16.39
N GLU A 80 -4.84 0.28 16.44
CA GLU A 80 -3.66 1.01 16.90
C GLU A 80 -2.99 1.74 15.74
N SER A 81 -2.69 3.03 15.91
CA SER A 81 -1.99 3.82 14.89
C SER A 81 -0.52 3.43 14.80
N TYR A 82 -0.05 3.19 13.58
CA TYR A 82 1.36 2.99 13.22
C TYR A 82 2.00 4.27 12.67
N GLY A 83 1.33 5.42 12.89
CA GLY A 83 1.81 6.74 12.53
C GLY A 83 1.39 7.21 11.13
N ARG A 84 1.65 8.50 10.89
CA ARG A 84 1.31 9.18 9.64
C ARG A 84 2.51 9.37 8.72
N LYS A 85 2.28 9.33 7.41
CA LYS A 85 3.29 9.59 6.37
C LYS A 85 2.73 10.48 5.27
N ASN A 86 3.52 11.47 4.86
CA ASN A 86 3.22 12.26 3.67
C ASN A 86 3.50 11.43 2.41
N ILE A 87 2.55 11.43 1.47
CA ILE A 87 2.61 10.65 0.22
C ILE A 87 2.39 11.54 -1.01
N GLY A 88 2.75 12.83 -0.95
CA GLY A 88 2.63 13.73 -2.10
C GLY A 88 3.64 13.47 -3.22
N ALA A 89 3.70 14.39 -4.20
CA ALA A 89 4.56 14.27 -5.38
C ALA A 89 6.08 14.09 -5.10
N GLY A 90 6.56 14.43 -3.90
CA GLY A 90 7.94 14.17 -3.46
C GLY A 90 8.20 12.76 -2.92
N ALA A 91 7.14 11.94 -2.76
CA ALA A 91 7.17 10.56 -2.27
C ALA A 91 6.54 9.58 -3.29
N ASP A 92 6.53 9.95 -4.57
CA ASP A 92 5.98 9.16 -5.67
C ASP A 92 4.58 8.59 -5.39
N ASN A 93 3.72 9.34 -4.69
CA ASN A 93 2.33 8.96 -4.38
C ASN A 93 2.16 7.65 -3.60
N HIS A 94 3.16 7.27 -2.79
CA HIS A 94 3.06 6.08 -1.98
C HIS A 94 3.72 6.23 -0.60
N ALA A 95 3.26 5.42 0.35
CA ALA A 95 3.93 5.18 1.63
C ALA A 95 4.18 3.70 1.81
N ILE A 96 5.28 3.38 2.49
CA ILE A 96 5.62 2.02 2.89
C ILE A 96 5.63 1.96 4.41
N PHE A 97 4.93 1.00 4.98
CA PHE A 97 4.98 0.66 6.40
C PHE A 97 5.50 -0.76 6.56
N GLU A 98 6.33 -0.98 7.57
CA GLU A 98 6.73 -2.31 8.00
C GLU A 98 6.10 -2.58 9.35
N VAL A 99 5.32 -3.66 9.44
CA VAL A 99 4.64 -4.05 10.68
C VAL A 99 4.85 -5.53 10.94
N LEU A 100 4.80 -5.96 12.19
CA LEU A 100 4.72 -7.40 12.49
C LEU A 100 3.28 -7.85 12.24
N TYR A 101 3.12 -8.91 11.43
CA TYR A 101 1.81 -9.43 11.09
C TYR A 101 1.09 -9.95 12.34
N GLN A 102 -0.14 -9.46 12.50
CA GLN A 102 -1.10 -9.88 13.50
C GLN A 102 -2.45 -10.06 12.79
N PRO A 103 -3.14 -11.19 12.95
CA PRO A 103 -4.47 -11.38 12.37
C PRO A 103 -5.43 -10.29 12.85
N GLY A 104 -6.35 -9.88 11.98
CA GLY A 104 -7.37 -8.89 12.30
C GLY A 104 -7.59 -7.92 11.16
N ILE A 105 -7.56 -6.62 11.45
CA ILE A 105 -7.93 -5.58 10.50
C ILE A 105 -6.78 -4.61 10.33
N ILE A 106 -6.45 -4.28 9.08
CA ILE A 106 -5.69 -3.07 8.77
C ILE A 106 -6.61 -2.05 8.14
N GLU A 107 -6.44 -0.81 8.55
CA GLU A 107 -7.18 0.34 8.04
C GLU A 107 -6.18 1.43 7.66
N VAL A 108 -6.47 2.10 6.55
CA VAL A 108 -5.72 3.26 6.09
C VAL A 108 -6.68 4.41 5.91
N ILE A 109 -6.35 5.55 6.52
CA ILE A 109 -7.06 6.80 6.32
C ILE A 109 -6.13 7.75 5.55
N SER A 110 -6.62 8.31 4.45
CA SER A 110 -5.95 9.42 3.76
C SER A 110 -6.51 10.76 4.23
N TYR A 111 -5.65 11.75 4.31
CA TYR A 111 -5.97 13.10 4.75
C TYR A 111 -5.56 14.12 3.70
N HIS A 112 -6.43 15.10 3.47
CA HIS A 112 -6.10 16.30 2.71
C HIS A 112 -6.34 17.52 3.60
N LYS A 113 -5.28 18.30 3.85
CA LYS A 113 -5.30 19.44 4.79
C LYS A 113 -5.86 19.06 6.18
N ASN A 114 -5.44 17.91 6.71
CA ASN A 114 -5.87 17.32 8.00
C ASN A 114 -7.31 16.81 8.06
N PHE A 115 -8.09 16.90 6.99
CA PHE A 115 -9.42 16.30 6.93
C PHE A 115 -9.35 14.91 6.30
N GLU A 116 -10.05 13.93 6.89
CA GLU A 116 -10.23 12.62 6.27
C GLU A 116 -10.81 12.79 4.86
N TYR A 117 -10.13 12.19 3.90
CA TYR A 117 -10.44 12.31 2.48
C TYR A 117 -10.89 10.97 1.87
N GLY A 118 -10.30 9.87 2.33
CA GLY A 118 -10.65 8.52 1.90
C GLY A 118 -10.19 7.48 2.92
N ARG A 119 -10.73 6.27 2.78
CA ARG A 119 -10.47 5.17 3.72
C ARG A 119 -10.45 3.83 2.99
N ALA A 120 -9.56 2.94 3.40
CA ALA A 120 -9.55 1.56 2.95
C ALA A 120 -9.26 0.58 4.09
N VAL A 121 -9.79 -0.64 3.96
CA VAL A 121 -9.72 -1.67 5.00
C VAL A 121 -9.40 -3.02 4.34
N LEU A 122 -8.54 -3.82 4.96
CA LEU A 122 -8.30 -5.23 4.61
C LEU A 122 -8.42 -6.14 5.83
N GLN A 123 -8.80 -7.39 5.55
CA GLN A 123 -8.90 -8.53 6.47
C GLN A 123 -8.22 -9.77 5.88
#